data_AF-A0A8T6D4G7-F1
#
_entry.id   AF-A0A8T6D4G7-F1
#
_cell.length_a   1.000
_cell.length_b   1.000
_cell.length_c   1.000
_cell.angle_alpha   90.00
_cell.angle_beta   90.00
_cell.angle_gamma   90.00
#
_symmetry.space_group_name_H-M   'P 1'
#
loop_
_entity.id
_entity.type
_entity.pdbx_description
1 polymer ?
#
loop_
_entity_poly.entity_id
_entity_poly.type
_entity_poly.pdbx_seq_one_letter_code
_entity_poly.pdbx_strand_id
1 'polypeptide(L)'
;MLESVVDWAYKSGIELTPYGVDLNPRLIHEAMRRFRDQVDHFWVANAWGWLPPRRFRWVYAIWDLVPIEYLPQLALHLLEHAVADNGALIFGAYGSRSEDRPSVAIADVLRGGSLPVSGISQGGKLPSGGPVTRFAWINRSHWLAA
;
A
#
# COMPACT_ATOMS: atom_id res chain seq x y z
N MET A 1 -1.37 -12.11 1.28
CA MET A 1 -1.93 -10.79 1.63
C MET A 1 -3.11 -10.43 0.74
N LEU A 2 -2.96 -10.30 -0.58
CA LEU A 2 -4.07 -9.92 -1.46
C LEU A 2 -5.29 -10.87 -1.39
N GLU A 3 -5.06 -12.18 -1.49
CA GLU A 3 -6.12 -13.20 -1.35
C GLU A 3 -6.86 -13.11 -0.02
N SER A 4 -6.14 -12.92 1.09
CA SER A 4 -6.73 -12.75 2.41
C SER A 4 -7.57 -11.47 2.53
N VAL A 5 -7.15 -10.38 1.88
CA VAL A 5 -7.92 -9.12 1.85
C VAL A 5 -9.19 -9.27 1.03
N VAL A 6 -9.11 -9.93 -0.13
CA VAL A 6 -10.28 -10.20 -0.99
C VAL A 6 -11.27 -11.12 -0.27
N ASP A 7 -10.81 -12.20 0.36
CA ASP A 7 -11.65 -13.11 1.15
C ASP A 7 -12.32 -12.41 2.34
N TRP A 8 -11.56 -11.61 3.10
CA TRP A 8 -12.13 -10.80 4.18
C TRP A 8 -13.18 -9.82 3.67
N ALA A 9 -12.93 -9.14 2.55
CA ALA A 9 -13.86 -8.18 1.97
C ALA A 9 -15.15 -8.86 1.53
N TYR A 10 -15.05 -9.98 0.82
CA TYR A 10 -16.20 -10.79 0.43
C TYR A 10 -17.04 -11.19 1.65
N LYS A 11 -16.42 -11.70 2.71
CA LYS A 11 -17.10 -12.04 3.98
C LYS A 11 -17.73 -10.84 4.68
N SER A 12 -17.23 -9.64 4.41
CA SER A 12 -17.73 -8.38 4.96
C SER A 12 -18.78 -7.71 4.07
N GLY A 13 -19.21 -8.35 2.98
CA GLY A 13 -20.16 -7.77 2.02
C GLY A 13 -19.55 -6.64 1.17
N ILE A 14 -18.22 -6.59 1.06
CA ILE A 14 -17.48 -5.60 0.28
C ILE A 14 -16.94 -6.29 -0.97
N GLU A 15 -17.31 -5.79 -2.14
CA GLU A 15 -16.73 -6.25 -3.40
C GLU A 15 -15.38 -5.57 -3.66
N LEU A 16 -14.31 -6.38 -3.79
CA LEU A 16 -12.99 -5.91 -4.19
C LEU A 16 -12.54 -6.62 -5.46
N THR A 17 -12.21 -5.85 -6.48
CA THR A 17 -11.54 -6.34 -7.68
C THR A 17 -10.02 -6.28 -7.45
N PRO A 18 -9.30 -7.41 -7.40
CA PRO A 18 -7.88 -7.44 -7.12
C PRO A 18 -7.06 -7.02 -8.35
N TYR A 19 -6.01 -6.25 -8.10
CA TYR A 19 -4.95 -5.90 -9.04
C TYR A 19 -3.60 -5.99 -8.31
N GLY A 20 -2.52 -6.20 -9.04
CA GLY A 20 -1.20 -6.30 -8.43
C GLY A 20 -0.05 -5.99 -9.36
N VAL A 21 0.99 -5.38 -8.79
CA VAL A 21 2.27 -5.16 -9.45
C VAL A 21 3.38 -5.62 -8.50
N ASP A 22 4.38 -6.32 -9.04
CA ASP A 22 5.53 -6.77 -8.28
C ASP A 22 6.75 -6.91 -9.21
N LEU A 23 7.94 -6.68 -8.68
CA LEU A 23 9.20 -6.88 -9.40
C LEU A 23 9.50 -8.36 -9.64
N ASN A 24 8.97 -9.24 -8.78
CA ASN A 24 9.23 -10.67 -8.83
C ASN A 24 8.20 -11.38 -9.74
N PRO A 25 8.61 -11.86 -10.93
CA PRO A 25 7.71 -12.52 -11.86
C PRO A 25 7.06 -13.79 -11.28
N ARG A 26 7.72 -14.46 -10.32
CA ARG A 26 7.15 -15.65 -9.67
C ARG A 26 5.96 -15.31 -8.78
N LEU A 27 5.99 -14.15 -8.10
CA LEU A 27 4.86 -13.70 -7.28
C LEU A 27 3.66 -13.33 -8.15
N ILE A 28 3.90 -12.65 -9.28
CA ILE A 28 2.87 -12.33 -10.26
C ILE A 28 2.27 -13.59 -10.88
N HIS A 29 3.10 -14.57 -11.26
CA HIS A 29 2.61 -15.84 -11.77
C HIS A 29 1.70 -16.56 -10.76
N GLU A 30 2.09 -16.61 -9.48
CA GLU A 30 1.24 -17.19 -8.43
C GLU A 30 -0.05 -16.40 -8.21
N ALA A 31 -0.03 -15.08 -8.32
CA ALA A 31 -1.24 -14.26 -8.24
C ALA A 31 -2.20 -14.58 -9.39
N MET A 32 -1.71 -14.63 -10.64
CA MET A 32 -2.50 -15.03 -11.81
C MET A 32 -3.08 -16.44 -11.66
N ARG A 33 -2.32 -17.39 -11.10
CA ARG A 33 -2.79 -18.76 -10.84
C ARG A 33 -3.94 -18.80 -9.82
N ARG A 34 -3.91 -17.92 -8.81
CA ARG A 34 -4.96 -17.81 -7.79
C ARG A 34 -6.20 -17.06 -8.31
N PHE A 35 -6.00 -16.05 -9.14
CA PHE A 35 -7.05 -15.20 -9.72
C PHE A 35 -7.19 -15.44 -11.23
N ARG A 36 -7.58 -16.67 -11.60
CA ARG A 36 -7.55 -17.14 -13.01
C ARG A 36 -8.41 -16.33 -13.98
N ASP A 37 -9.50 -15.74 -13.51
CA ASP A 37 -10.40 -14.94 -14.35
C ASP A 37 -9.98 -13.46 -14.47
N GLN A 38 -8.84 -13.10 -13.86
CA GLN A 38 -8.34 -11.73 -13.70
C GLN A 38 -6.84 -11.65 -13.99
N VAL A 39 -6.32 -12.52 -14.86
CA VAL A 39 -4.88 -12.59 -15.12
C VAL A 39 -4.29 -11.29 -15.67
N ASP A 40 -5.07 -10.50 -16.40
CA ASP A 40 -4.69 -9.21 -16.97
C ASP A 40 -4.64 -8.08 -15.92
N HIS A 41 -5.02 -8.35 -14.68
CA HIS A 41 -4.92 -7.42 -13.56
C HIS A 41 -3.54 -7.42 -12.86
N PHE A 42 -2.60 -8.25 -13.34
CA PHE A 42 -1.32 -8.46 -12.68
C PHE A 42 -0.14 -8.16 -13.61
N TRP A 43 0.81 -7.35 -13.13
CA TRP A 43 1.95 -6.89 -13.93
C TRP A 43 3.28 -7.14 -13.23
N VAL A 44 4.29 -7.57 -14.01
CA VAL A 44 5.68 -7.59 -13.56
C VAL A 44 6.29 -6.23 -13.83
N ALA A 45 6.51 -5.42 -12.80
CA ALA A 45 7.11 -4.10 -12.95
C ALA A 45 7.69 -3.56 -11.64
N ASN A 46 8.56 -2.55 -11.74
CA ASN A 46 9.04 -1.77 -10.61
C ASN A 46 8.02 -0.69 -10.25
N ALA A 47 7.42 -0.75 -9.06
CA ALA A 47 6.46 0.25 -8.58
C ALA A 47 7.01 1.69 -8.63
N TRP A 48 8.33 1.88 -8.51
CA TRP A 48 9.01 3.19 -8.59
C TRP A 48 8.79 3.92 -9.91
N GLY A 49 8.75 3.19 -11.02
CA GLY A 49 8.60 3.77 -12.37
C GLY A 49 7.39 3.22 -13.14
N TRP A 50 6.55 2.42 -12.49
CA TRP A 50 5.43 1.77 -13.15
C TRP A 50 4.34 2.78 -13.48
N LEU A 51 3.94 2.80 -14.74
CA LEU A 51 2.78 3.56 -15.23
C LEU A 51 1.62 2.57 -15.41
N PRO A 52 0.62 2.58 -14.53
CA PRO A 52 -0.48 1.63 -14.62
C PRO A 52 -1.39 1.98 -15.80
N PRO A 53 -2.05 0.98 -16.42
CA PRO A 53 -2.98 1.21 -17.53
C PRO A 53 -4.26 1.95 -17.10
N ARG A 54 -4.49 2.08 -15.78
CA ARG A 54 -5.61 2.80 -15.19
C ARG A 54 -5.26 3.28 -13.77
N ARG A 55 -6.05 4.21 -13.26
CA ARG A 55 -6.05 4.58 -11.84
C ARG A 55 -7.02 3.70 -11.03
N PHE A 56 -6.74 3.55 -9.74
CA PHE A 56 -7.44 2.66 -8.81
C PHE A 56 -7.97 3.44 -7.62
N ARG A 57 -9.16 3.05 -7.13
CA ARG A 57 -9.78 3.69 -5.96
C ARG A 57 -8.97 3.47 -4.68
N TRP A 58 -8.39 2.29 -4.51
CA TRP A 58 -7.56 1.95 -3.36
C TRP A 58 -6.22 1.42 -3.85
N VAL A 59 -5.14 2.09 -3.48
CA VAL A 59 -3.78 1.63 -3.76
C VAL A 59 -3.11 1.35 -2.42
N TYR A 60 -2.63 0.13 -2.26
CA TYR A 60 -1.87 -0.27 -1.09
C TYR A 60 -0.41 -0.53 -1.48
N ALA A 61 0.52 -0.01 -0.69
CA ALA A 61 1.94 -0.28 -0.82
C ALA A 61 2.55 -0.59 0.55
N ILE A 62 3.55 -1.46 0.58
CA ILE A 62 4.39 -1.64 1.76
C ILE A 62 5.48 -0.57 1.76
N TRP A 63 5.84 -0.06 2.94
CA TRP A 63 6.76 1.09 3.07
C TRP A 63 8.19 0.81 2.59
N ASP A 64 8.64 -0.45 2.60
CA ASP A 64 10.02 -0.87 2.33
C ASP A 64 10.27 -1.23 0.85
N LEU A 65 9.39 -0.78 -0.06
CA LEU A 65 9.62 -0.88 -1.51
C LEU A 65 10.82 -0.04 -1.98
N VAL A 66 11.18 0.99 -1.20
CA VAL A 66 12.30 1.89 -1.46
C VAL A 66 12.98 2.25 -0.14
N PRO A 67 14.24 2.72 -0.17
CA PRO A 67 14.83 3.38 1.00
C PRO A 67 13.91 4.49 1.52
N ILE A 68 13.86 4.66 2.84
CA ILE A 68 12.84 5.47 3.52
C ILE A 68 12.85 6.94 3.09
N GLU A 69 14.01 7.47 2.71
CA GLU A 69 14.23 8.81 2.19
C GLU A 69 13.58 9.06 0.82
N TYR A 70 13.31 7.98 0.06
CA TYR A 70 12.63 8.03 -1.24
C TYR A 70 11.13 7.74 -1.14
N LEU A 71 10.64 7.38 0.05
CA LEU A 71 9.24 7.04 0.24
C LEU A 71 8.28 8.20 -0.13
N PRO A 72 8.55 9.47 0.23
CA PRO A 72 7.70 10.57 -0.23
C PRO A 72 7.62 10.68 -1.75
N GLN A 73 8.71 10.45 -2.46
CA GLN A 73 8.77 10.49 -3.91
C GLN A 73 8.01 9.32 -4.54
N LEU A 74 8.13 8.12 -3.96
CA LEU A 74 7.29 6.99 -4.37
C LEU A 74 5.80 7.32 -4.14
N ALA A 75 5.46 7.94 -3.01
CA ALA A 75 4.09 8.31 -2.71
C ALA A 75 3.53 9.31 -3.72
N LEU A 76 4.32 10.33 -4.12
CA LEU A 76 3.95 11.27 -5.17
C LEU A 76 3.72 10.56 -6.52
N HIS A 77 4.63 9.67 -6.92
CA HIS A 77 4.50 8.89 -8.15
C HIS A 77 3.19 8.07 -8.18
N LEU A 78 2.91 7.35 -7.09
CA LEU A 78 1.69 6.55 -6.97
C LEU A 78 0.43 7.41 -6.89
N LEU A 79 0.46 8.50 -6.13
CA LEU A 79 -0.63 9.47 -6.07
C LEU A 79 -0.92 10.04 -7.45
N GLU A 80 0.09 10.38 -8.24
CA GLU A 80 -0.08 10.98 -9.55
C GLU A 80 -0.60 9.98 -10.60
N HIS A 81 -0.01 8.80 -10.67
CA HIS A 81 -0.25 7.86 -11.77
C HIS A 81 -1.20 6.72 -11.43
N ALA A 82 -1.29 6.28 -10.17
CA ALA A 82 -2.01 5.06 -9.79
C ALA A 82 -3.31 5.29 -9.02
N VAL A 83 -3.45 6.37 -8.26
CA VAL A 83 -4.65 6.58 -7.41
C VAL A 83 -5.73 7.34 -8.18
N ALA A 84 -6.99 6.93 -8.14
CA ALA A 84 -8.09 7.68 -8.76
C ALA A 84 -8.41 8.97 -7.97
N ASP A 85 -9.07 9.95 -8.57
CA ASP A 85 -9.32 11.26 -7.93
C ASP A 85 -10.14 11.15 -6.64
N ASN A 86 -11.04 10.16 -6.57
CA ASN A 86 -11.83 9.81 -5.39
C ASN A 86 -11.22 8.65 -4.58
N GLY A 87 -9.94 8.35 -4.79
CA GLY A 87 -9.24 7.24 -4.19
C GLY A 87 -8.26 7.64 -3.08
N ALA A 88 -7.60 6.63 -2.52
CA ALA A 88 -6.55 6.82 -1.52
C ALA A 88 -5.34 5.93 -1.76
N LEU A 89 -4.16 6.47 -1.45
CA LEU A 89 -2.92 5.73 -1.27
C LEU A 89 -2.76 5.35 0.19
N ILE A 90 -2.51 4.06 0.46
CA ILE A 90 -2.34 3.50 1.80
C ILE A 90 -0.94 2.88 1.89
N PHE A 91 -0.17 3.30 2.87
CA PHE A 91 1.09 2.63 3.22
C PHE A 91 0.94 1.79 4.47
N GLY A 92 1.37 0.53 4.39
CA GLY A 92 1.53 -0.35 5.54
C GLY A 92 2.98 -0.41 6.01
N ALA A 93 3.19 -0.25 7.32
CA ALA A 93 4.46 -0.44 7.99
C ALA A 93 4.36 -1.54 9.04
N TYR A 94 5.26 -2.50 8.96
CA TYR A 94 5.29 -3.69 9.82
C TYR A 94 6.60 -3.74 10.59
N GLY A 95 6.49 -3.85 11.90
CA GLY A 95 7.58 -4.21 12.80
C GLY A 95 7.72 -5.73 12.90
N SER A 96 8.45 -6.18 13.91
CA SER A 96 8.61 -7.59 14.23
C SER A 96 8.38 -7.82 15.71
N ARG A 97 7.37 -8.64 16.04
CA ARG A 97 7.07 -8.98 17.42
C ARG A 97 8.11 -9.92 18.02
N SER A 98 8.68 -10.82 17.22
CA SER A 98 9.72 -11.76 17.68
C SER A 98 11.05 -11.07 17.95
N GLU A 99 11.32 -9.96 17.25
CA GLU A 99 12.53 -9.15 17.45
C GLU A 99 12.30 -7.94 18.36
N ASP A 100 11.10 -7.81 18.94
CA ASP A 100 10.68 -6.65 19.73
C ASP A 100 10.95 -5.29 19.04
N ARG A 101 10.77 -5.27 17.71
CA ARG A 101 11.10 -4.15 16.83
C ARG A 101 9.83 -3.43 16.37
N PRO A 102 9.62 -2.15 16.71
CA PRO A 102 8.42 -1.42 16.31
C PRO A 102 8.34 -1.18 14.80
N SER A 103 7.12 -1.00 14.31
CA SER A 103 6.89 -0.50 12.95
C SER A 103 7.39 0.94 12.81
N VAL A 104 7.84 1.30 11.61
CA VAL A 104 8.16 2.69 11.26
C VAL A 104 6.95 3.60 11.47
N ALA A 105 7.18 4.81 11.99
CA ALA A 105 6.18 5.85 12.13
C ALA A 105 5.84 6.47 10.75
N ILE A 106 5.16 5.67 9.91
CA ILE A 106 5.00 5.94 8.48
C ILE A 106 4.33 7.28 8.16
N ALA A 107 3.41 7.74 9.02
CA ALA A 107 2.78 9.04 8.88
C ALA A 107 3.78 10.20 9.01
N ASP A 108 4.77 10.08 9.88
CA ASP A 108 5.75 11.13 10.13
C ASP A 108 6.76 11.23 8.98
N VAL A 109 7.10 10.08 8.36
CA VAL A 109 7.90 10.04 7.13
C VAL A 109 7.19 10.78 5.99
N LEU A 110 5.90 10.49 5.78
CA LEU A 110 5.11 11.13 4.73
C LEU A 110 4.96 12.65 4.98
N ARG A 111 4.68 13.05 6.23
CA ARG A 111 4.61 14.48 6.62
C ARG A 111 5.95 15.19 6.46
N GLY A 112 7.07 14.51 6.74
CA GLY A 112 8.42 15.03 6.52
C GLY A 112 8.70 15.35 5.05
N GLY A 113 8.05 14.63 4.13
CA GLY A 113 8.02 14.93 2.69
C GLY A 113 6.90 15.87 2.26
N SER A 114 6.30 16.63 3.18
CA SER A 114 5.21 17.59 2.93
C SER A 114 3.93 16.98 2.35
N LEU A 115 3.69 15.67 2.53
CA LEU A 115 2.47 15.02 2.06
C LEU A 115 1.31 15.16 3.07
N PRO A 116 0.08 15.47 2.62
CA PRO A 116 -1.07 15.68 3.49
C PRO A 116 -1.69 14.35 3.93
N VAL A 117 -1.13 13.75 4.98
CA VAL A 117 -1.67 12.50 5.58
C VAL A 117 -3.12 12.70 6.04
N SER A 118 -4.05 12.01 5.38
CA SER A 118 -5.49 12.09 5.63
C SER A 118 -5.95 11.27 6.84
N GLY A 119 -5.18 10.25 7.23
CA GLY A 119 -5.46 9.48 8.43
C GLY A 119 -4.42 8.40 8.73
N ILE A 120 -4.56 7.81 9.92
CA ILE A 120 -3.63 6.81 10.46
C ILE A 120 -4.39 5.69 11.16
N SER A 121 -3.79 4.50 11.22
CA SER A 121 -4.23 3.38 12.04
C SER A 121 -3.03 2.60 12.56
N GLN A 122 -3.20 1.86 13.66
CA GLN A 122 -2.14 1.04 14.24
C GLN A 122 -2.70 -0.24 14.86
N GLY A 123 -1.87 -1.28 14.92
CA GLY A 123 -2.25 -2.59 15.41
C GLY A 123 -1.14 -3.31 16.16
N GLY A 124 -1.56 -4.17 17.08
CA GLY A 124 -0.67 -4.93 17.94
C GLY A 124 0.08 -4.07 18.97
N LYS A 125 0.68 -4.74 19.95
CA LYS A 125 1.54 -4.11 20.96
C LYS A 125 2.76 -4.97 21.19
N LEU A 126 3.92 -4.34 21.21
CA LEU A 126 5.19 -4.98 21.55
C LEU A 126 5.43 -5.05 23.06
N PRO A 127 6.23 -6.03 23.54
CA PRO A 127 6.72 -6.07 24.92
C PRO A 127 7.42 -4.76 25.33
N SER A 128 8.36 -4.26 24.53
CA SER A 128 9.06 -2.98 24.76
C SER A 128 8.15 -1.75 24.65
N GLY A 129 6.96 -1.91 24.09
CA GLY A 129 6.03 -0.83 23.79
C GLY A 129 6.04 -0.41 22.33
N GLY A 130 4.96 0.27 21.93
CA GLY A 130 4.73 0.66 20.53
C GLY A 130 4.00 -0.41 19.70
N PRO A 131 3.48 -0.01 18.52
CA PRO A 131 2.66 -0.87 17.69
C PRO A 131 3.48 -1.76 16.74
N VAL A 132 2.99 -2.97 16.54
CA VAL A 132 3.56 -3.94 15.58
C VAL A 132 3.27 -3.50 14.15
N THR A 133 2.11 -2.89 13.90
CA THR A 133 1.74 -2.39 12.58
C THR A 133 1.28 -0.94 12.65
N ARG A 134 1.61 -0.17 11.63
CA ARG A 134 1.13 1.19 11.41
C ARG A 134 0.68 1.34 9.96
N PHE A 135 -0.37 2.10 9.77
CA PHE A 135 -0.88 2.47 8.46
C PHE A 135 -1.06 3.98 8.41
N ALA A 136 -0.77 4.57 7.28
CA ALA A 136 -1.16 5.93 6.97
C ALA A 136 -1.72 5.98 5.55
N TRP A 137 -2.68 6.86 5.33
CA TRP A 137 -3.23 7.06 3.99
C TRP A 137 -3.36 8.53 3.62
N ILE A 138 -3.31 8.78 2.33
CA ILE A 138 -3.53 10.07 1.69
C ILE A 138 -4.68 9.90 0.72
N ASN A 139 -5.78 10.62 0.97
CA ASN A 139 -6.86 10.78 0.00
C ASN A 139 -6.35 11.66 -1.14
N ARG A 140 -6.56 11.25 -2.40
CA ARG A 140 -6.09 12.03 -3.55
C ARG A 140 -6.67 13.44 -3.57
N SER A 141 -7.91 13.62 -3.14
CA SER A 141 -8.54 14.94 -2.98
C SER A 141 -7.83 15.86 -1.98
N HIS A 142 -7.23 15.33 -0.91
CA HIS A 142 -6.49 16.15 0.06
C HIS A 142 -5.13 16.54 -0.50
N TRP A 143 -4.51 15.67 -1.30
CA TRP A 143 -3.26 15.98 -2.00
C TRP A 143 -3.44 17.04 -3.08
N LEU A 144 -4.52 16.98 -3.86
CA LEU A 144 -4.82 18.00 -4.88
C LEU A 144 -5.18 19.38 -4.29
N ALA A 145 -5.52 19.46 -3.01
CA ALA A 145 -5.88 20.69 -2.31
C ALA A 145 -4.72 21.30 -1.50
N ALA A 146 -3.57 20.63 -1.44
CA ALA A 146 -2.37 21.07 -0.73
C ALA A 146 -1.42 21.82 -1.66
#